data_AF-A0A1T5EUP1-F1
#
_entry.id   AF-A0A1T5EUP1-F1
#
_cell.length_a   1.000
_cell.length_b   1.000
_cell.length_c   1.000
_cell.angle_alpha   90.00
_cell.angle_beta   90.00
_cell.angle_gamma   90.00
#
_symmetry.space_group_name_H-M   'P 1'
#
loop_
_entity.id
_entity.type
_entity.pdbx_description
1 polymer ?
#
loop_
_entity_poly.entity_id
_entity_poly.type
_entity_poly.pdbx_seq_one_letter_code
_entity_poly.pdbx_strand_id
1 'polypeptide(L)'
;MTKEFLKVKLNIKSMKSQTTTTLGNTIKFIMVLFTLLISGITMAQTTVTLEDQCNCEVLQGTDVSAPGVTTPAGADLGDLYVNTATGTIYYWNGATWELTSTDDQQLQNFTFDASTNILSLEIENGNVVTADLSSLKLVEALTTVVANTDGTFTYTDEDGVET
;
A
#
# COMPACT_ATOMS: atom_id res chain seq x y z
N MET A 1 84.52 73.15 0.36
CA MET A 1 84.67 73.65 -1.02
C MET A 1 84.56 72.45 -1.95
N THR A 2 83.48 72.46 -2.71
CA THR A 2 83.06 71.67 -3.87
C THR A 2 84.17 70.94 -4.66
N LYS A 3 83.91 69.69 -5.07
CA LYS A 3 83.58 69.35 -6.48
C LYS A 3 83.18 67.88 -6.64
N GLU A 4 81.95 67.68 -7.13
CA GLU A 4 81.48 66.47 -7.78
C GLU A 4 82.42 66.03 -8.91
N PHE A 5 82.55 64.71 -9.14
CA PHE A 5 82.67 64.18 -10.50
C PHE A 5 81.95 62.83 -10.65
N LEU A 6 81.06 62.83 -11.64
CA LEU A 6 80.37 61.73 -12.33
C LEU A 6 79.21 60.99 -11.66
N LYS A 7 78.02 61.59 -11.86
CA LYS A 7 76.76 60.88 -12.09
C LYS A 7 76.90 59.90 -13.27
N VAL A 8 77.07 58.61 -12.99
CA VAL A 8 76.72 57.56 -13.97
C VAL A 8 75.20 57.43 -13.97
N LYS A 9 74.54 58.02 -14.97
CA LYS A 9 73.12 57.78 -15.26
C LYS A 9 72.92 56.29 -15.59
N LEU A 10 72.47 55.50 -14.63
CA LEU A 10 71.84 54.21 -14.93
C LEU A 10 70.36 54.46 -15.24
N ASN A 11 70.11 54.81 -16.51
CA ASN A 11 68.77 54.80 -17.09
C ASN A 11 68.49 53.40 -17.64
N ILE A 12 68.06 52.47 -16.78
CA ILE A 12 67.55 51.18 -17.26
C ILE A 12 66.03 51.22 -17.13
N LYS A 13 65.42 51.51 -18.28
CA LYS A 13 63.99 51.49 -18.56
C LYS A 13 63.41 50.15 -18.13
N SER A 14 62.36 50.18 -17.30
CA SER A 14 61.56 49.01 -16.90
C SER A 14 61.20 48.16 -18.13
N MET A 15 61.70 46.92 -18.17
CA MET A 15 61.39 45.95 -19.21
C MET A 15 60.53 44.85 -18.59
N LYS A 16 59.20 44.98 -18.70
CA LYS A 16 58.28 43.85 -18.49
C LYS A 16 58.50 42.86 -19.63
N SER A 17 59.28 41.81 -19.39
CA SER A 17 59.38 40.67 -20.30
C SER A 17 58.12 39.83 -20.15
N GLN A 18 57.17 40.01 -21.06
CA GLN A 18 56.06 39.09 -21.21
C GLN A 18 56.44 38.11 -22.33
N THR A 19 56.93 36.93 -21.95
CA THR A 19 57.31 35.88 -22.88
C THR A 19 56.05 35.12 -23.30
N THR A 20 55.52 35.45 -24.47
CA THR A 20 54.41 34.69 -25.07
C THR A 20 54.99 33.49 -25.81
N THR A 21 55.03 32.32 -25.16
CA THR A 21 55.49 31.09 -25.79
C THR A 21 54.36 30.47 -26.62
N THR A 22 54.55 30.37 -27.93
CA THR A 22 53.61 29.70 -28.84
C THR A 22 53.73 28.18 -28.69
N LEU A 23 52.69 27.55 -28.14
CA LEU A 23 52.66 26.11 -27.90
C LEU A 23 52.47 25.34 -29.23
N GLY A 24 53.32 24.33 -29.48
CA GLY A 24 53.27 23.52 -30.70
C GLY A 24 51.99 22.67 -30.81
N ASN A 25 51.53 22.38 -32.03
CA ASN A 25 50.24 21.72 -32.28
C ASN A 25 50.12 20.34 -31.59
N THR A 26 51.21 19.60 -31.45
CA THR A 26 51.24 18.31 -30.73
C THR A 26 50.99 18.49 -29.22
N ILE A 27 51.54 19.54 -28.62
CA ILE A 27 51.33 19.86 -27.20
C ILE A 27 49.90 20.40 -26.97
N LYS A 28 49.38 21.17 -27.93
CA LYS A 28 47.96 21.58 -27.93
C LYS A 28 47.03 20.38 -28.02
N PHE A 29 47.34 19.41 -28.88
CA PHE A 29 46.55 18.19 -29.02
C PHE A 29 46.59 17.34 -27.74
N ILE A 30 47.77 17.21 -27.11
CA ILE A 30 47.92 16.54 -25.81
C ILE A 30 47.15 17.29 -24.72
N MET A 31 47.20 18.63 -24.69
CA MET A 31 46.41 19.43 -23.75
C MET A 31 44.91 19.22 -23.95
N VAL A 32 44.43 19.20 -25.19
CA VAL A 32 43.01 18.95 -25.51
C VAL A 32 42.60 17.55 -25.05
N LEU A 33 43.45 16.54 -25.28
CA LEU A 33 43.21 15.17 -24.83
C LEU A 33 43.21 15.08 -23.30
N PHE A 34 44.10 15.83 -22.63
CA PHE A 34 44.15 15.92 -21.17
C PHE A 34 42.91 16.61 -20.60
N THR A 35 42.41 17.67 -21.25
CA THR A 35 41.14 18.31 -20.87
C THR A 35 39.93 17.40 -21.10
N LEU A 36 39.96 16.57 -22.15
CA LEU A 36 38.90 15.59 -22.44
C LEU A 36 38.90 14.42 -21.45
N LEU A 37 40.07 14.03 -20.95
CA LEU A 37 40.22 13.02 -19.89
C LEU A 37 39.82 13.56 -18.50
N ILE A 38 39.90 14.87 -18.28
CA ILE A 38 39.50 15.53 -17.02
C ILE A 38 38.02 15.95 -17.03
N SER A 39 37.39 16.10 -18.20
CA SER A 39 35.94 16.21 -18.31
C SER A 39 35.30 14.85 -17.99
N GLY A 40 35.20 14.55 -16.69
CA GLY A 40 34.55 13.37 -16.17
C GLY A 40 33.16 13.21 -16.75
N ILE A 41 32.82 11.98 -17.11
CA ILE A 41 31.45 11.58 -17.41
C ILE A 41 30.64 11.97 -16.17
N THR A 42 29.79 12.98 -16.28
CA THR A 42 28.79 13.25 -15.25
C THR A 42 27.88 12.03 -15.24
N MET A 43 28.09 11.14 -14.27
CA MET A 43 27.06 10.16 -13.95
C MET A 43 25.86 10.98 -13.51
N ALA A 44 24.76 10.91 -14.26
CA ALA A 44 23.47 11.31 -13.72
C ALA A 44 23.14 10.29 -12.63
N GLN A 45 23.74 10.45 -11.46
CA GLN A 45 23.38 9.70 -10.28
C GLN A 45 22.07 10.31 -9.80
N THR A 46 20.97 9.58 -9.97
CA THR A 46 19.78 9.78 -9.16
C THR A 46 20.18 9.46 -7.72
N THR A 47 20.60 10.46 -6.97
CA THR A 47 20.65 10.36 -5.52
C THR A 47 19.22 10.20 -5.07
N VAL A 48 18.83 8.96 -4.80
CA VAL A 48 17.66 8.68 -3.98
C VAL A 48 18.01 9.19 -2.59
N THR A 49 17.47 10.34 -2.20
CA THR A 49 17.44 10.72 -0.80
C THR A 49 16.51 9.73 -0.11
N LEU A 50 17.09 8.75 0.58
CA LEU A 50 16.37 7.63 1.23
C LEU A 50 15.36 8.07 2.30
N GLU A 51 15.28 9.36 2.61
CA GLU A 51 14.34 9.92 3.57
C GLU A 51 12.86 9.86 3.09
N ASP A 52 12.60 9.74 1.78
CA ASP A 52 11.23 9.80 1.22
C ASP A 52 10.78 8.54 0.45
N GLN A 53 11.56 7.45 0.46
CA GLN A 53 11.01 6.14 0.06
C GLN A 53 10.41 5.52 1.29
N CYS A 54 9.09 5.65 1.49
CA CYS A 54 8.29 5.09 2.60
C CYS A 54 9.04 3.96 3.31
N ASN A 55 9.69 4.31 4.43
CA ASN A 55 10.45 3.40 5.25
C ASN A 55 9.46 2.51 6.01
N CYS A 56 8.65 1.73 5.30
CA CYS A 56 7.71 0.79 5.89
C CYS A 56 8.54 -0.31 6.55
N GLU A 57 8.90 -0.10 7.80
CA GLU A 57 9.56 -1.09 8.62
C GLU A 57 8.53 -2.14 9.05
N VAL A 58 8.98 -3.39 9.12
CA VAL A 58 8.17 -4.48 9.69
C VAL A 58 8.73 -4.78 11.08
N LEU A 59 8.01 -4.32 12.09
CA LEU A 59 8.27 -4.62 13.49
C LEU A 59 7.61 -5.95 13.88
N GLN A 60 8.09 -6.58 14.95
CA GLN A 60 7.53 -7.83 15.46
C GLN A 60 7.72 -7.96 16.98
N GLY A 61 6.76 -8.60 17.65
CA GLY A 61 6.83 -8.87 19.10
C GLY A 61 5.45 -9.10 19.70
N THR A 62 5.28 -8.89 20.99
CA THR A 62 3.98 -9.04 21.68
C THR A 62 3.38 -7.73 22.18
N ASP A 63 4.09 -6.61 22.03
CA ASP A 63 3.74 -5.31 22.58
C ASP A 63 2.48 -4.70 21.96
N VAL A 64 2.22 -4.94 20.67
CA VAL A 64 0.95 -4.56 20.02
C VAL A 64 0.00 -5.75 20.04
N SER A 65 -0.97 -5.76 20.96
CA SER A 65 -1.98 -6.84 21.09
C SER A 65 -3.42 -6.38 20.84
N ALA A 66 -3.62 -5.11 20.51
CA ALA A 66 -4.92 -4.50 20.24
C ALA A 66 -4.73 -3.22 19.41
N PRO A 67 -5.73 -2.80 18.60
CA PRO A 67 -5.68 -1.51 17.92
C PRO A 67 -5.71 -0.35 18.93
N GLY A 68 -5.19 0.82 18.54
CA GLY A 68 -5.17 2.05 19.33
C GLY A 68 -4.00 2.18 20.31
N VAL A 69 -3.07 1.21 20.35
CA VAL A 69 -1.88 1.30 21.23
C VAL A 69 -0.76 2.12 20.58
N THR A 70 0.08 2.75 21.40
CA THR A 70 1.19 3.62 20.95
C THR A 70 2.57 2.99 21.14
N THR A 71 2.62 1.80 21.73
CA THR A 71 3.85 1.03 21.96
C THR A 71 3.89 -0.12 20.96
N PRO A 72 5.01 -0.38 20.28
CA PRO A 72 6.29 0.36 20.34
C PRO A 72 6.18 1.79 19.80
N ALA A 73 6.90 2.71 20.42
CA ALA A 73 7.00 4.09 19.97
C ALA A 73 8.08 4.25 18.90
N GLY A 74 7.99 5.32 18.10
CA GLY A 74 8.98 5.63 17.07
C GLY A 74 8.74 4.95 15.73
N ALA A 75 7.53 4.42 15.49
CA ALA A 75 7.12 3.93 14.19
C ALA A 75 6.81 5.08 13.21
N ASP A 76 7.14 4.84 11.96
CA ASP A 76 6.86 5.72 10.83
C ASP A 76 5.49 5.40 10.22
N LEU A 77 4.85 6.41 9.62
CA LEU A 77 3.53 6.25 9.00
C LEU A 77 3.54 5.12 7.97
N GLY A 78 2.68 4.12 8.17
CA GLY A 78 2.55 2.96 7.29
C GLY A 78 3.44 1.77 7.68
N ASP A 79 4.19 1.85 8.77
CA ASP A 79 4.90 0.69 9.32
C ASP A 79 3.94 -0.45 9.64
N LEU A 80 4.43 -1.68 9.54
CA LEU A 80 3.68 -2.87 9.92
C LEU A 80 4.24 -3.46 11.21
N TYR A 81 3.38 -4.01 12.04
CA TYR A 81 3.76 -4.75 13.23
C TYR A 81 3.12 -6.13 13.22
N VAL A 82 3.93 -7.17 13.37
CA VAL A 82 3.48 -8.56 13.48
C VAL A 82 3.45 -8.97 14.95
N ASN A 83 2.26 -9.21 15.50
CA ASN A 83 2.15 -9.81 16.81
C ASN A 83 2.57 -11.28 16.76
N THR A 84 3.69 -11.64 17.40
CA THR A 84 4.26 -12.99 17.32
C THR A 84 3.52 -14.03 18.17
N ALA A 85 2.63 -13.60 19.07
CA ALA A 85 1.78 -14.50 19.85
C ALA A 85 0.47 -14.83 19.12
N THR A 86 -0.14 -13.87 18.43
CA THR A 86 -1.45 -14.04 17.75
C THR A 86 -1.34 -14.21 16.24
N GLY A 87 -0.22 -13.80 15.62
CA GLY A 87 -0.05 -13.73 14.17
C GLY A 87 -0.77 -12.54 13.53
N THR A 88 -1.41 -11.68 14.32
CA THR A 88 -2.14 -10.49 13.84
C THR A 88 -1.18 -9.44 13.32
N ILE A 89 -1.51 -8.81 12.20
CA ILE A 89 -0.74 -7.71 11.64
C ILE A 89 -1.46 -6.39 11.96
N TYR A 90 -0.68 -5.43 12.43
CA TYR A 90 -1.09 -4.06 12.66
C TYR A 90 -0.32 -3.13 11.71
N TYR A 91 -0.84 -1.93 11.46
CA TYR A 91 -0.14 -0.86 10.78
C TYR A 91 -0.12 0.42 11.61
N TRP A 92 0.94 1.21 11.50
CA TRP A 92 1.01 2.51 12.17
C TRP A 92 0.32 3.58 11.34
N ASN A 93 -0.68 4.26 11.90
CA ASN A 93 -1.41 5.33 11.22
C ASN A 93 -0.79 6.73 11.41
N GLY A 94 0.39 6.81 12.03
CA GLY A 94 1.06 8.05 12.42
C GLY A 94 0.87 8.45 13.89
N ALA A 95 -0.02 7.78 14.62
CA ALA A 95 -0.29 8.04 16.03
C ALA A 95 -0.51 6.77 16.86
N THR A 96 -1.13 5.74 16.29
CA THR A 96 -1.46 4.47 16.94
C THR A 96 -1.30 3.29 15.97
N TRP A 97 -1.08 2.10 16.54
CA TRP A 97 -1.12 0.83 15.84
C TRP A 97 -2.57 0.41 15.59
N GLU A 98 -2.93 0.12 14.35
CA GLU A 98 -4.28 -0.24 13.90
C GLU A 98 -4.29 -1.61 13.21
N LEU A 99 -5.40 -2.34 13.23
CA LEU A 99 -5.48 -3.65 12.58
C LEU A 99 -5.39 -3.54 11.04
N THR A 100 -4.66 -4.44 10.39
CA THR A 100 -4.63 -4.49 8.91
C THR A 100 -5.85 -5.20 8.30
N SER A 101 -6.56 -5.99 9.08
CA SER A 101 -7.82 -6.63 8.70
C SER A 101 -8.68 -6.82 9.95
N THR A 102 -9.96 -6.52 9.85
CA THR A 102 -10.94 -6.73 10.94
C THR A 102 -11.98 -7.78 10.58
N ASP A 103 -11.74 -8.62 9.58
CA ASP A 103 -12.79 -9.54 9.11
C ASP A 103 -12.76 -10.90 9.80
N ASP A 104 -13.19 -10.91 11.06
CA ASP A 104 -13.64 -12.11 11.80
C ASP A 104 -15.17 -12.12 11.90
N GLN A 105 -15.89 -11.87 10.79
CA GLN A 105 -17.35 -11.78 10.81
C GLN A 105 -18.01 -13.00 11.48
N GLN A 106 -18.74 -12.74 12.58
CA GLN A 106 -19.56 -13.75 13.25
C GLN A 106 -21.01 -13.74 12.76
N LEU A 107 -21.70 -14.88 12.84
CA LEU A 107 -23.16 -14.91 12.74
C LEU A 107 -23.73 -14.37 14.06
N GLN A 108 -24.42 -13.24 14.00
CA GLN A 108 -25.04 -12.62 15.17
C GLN A 108 -26.42 -13.20 15.44
N ASN A 109 -27.18 -13.51 14.38
CA ASN A 109 -28.54 -14.01 14.54
C ASN A 109 -28.97 -14.91 13.38
N PHE A 110 -29.79 -15.91 13.71
CA PHE A 110 -30.45 -16.81 12.77
C PHE A 110 -31.86 -17.08 13.27
N THR A 111 -32.87 -16.59 12.54
CA THR A 111 -34.28 -16.73 12.95
C THR A 111 -35.18 -17.07 11.79
N PHE A 112 -36.12 -17.98 12.03
CA PHE A 112 -37.23 -18.27 11.12
C PHE A 112 -38.54 -17.80 11.75
N ASP A 113 -39.32 -17.00 11.02
CA ASP A 113 -40.67 -16.60 11.39
C ASP A 113 -41.69 -17.46 10.64
N ALA A 114 -42.34 -18.38 11.35
CA ALA A 114 -43.33 -19.29 10.79
C ALA A 114 -44.64 -18.60 10.37
N SER A 115 -44.93 -17.39 10.85
CA SER A 115 -46.13 -16.64 10.47
C SER A 115 -45.97 -15.95 9.11
N THR A 116 -44.74 -15.55 8.77
CA THR A 116 -44.41 -14.88 7.51
C THR A 116 -43.62 -15.76 6.54
N ASN A 117 -43.14 -16.93 6.98
CA ASN A 117 -42.23 -17.83 6.26
C ASN A 117 -40.90 -17.17 5.83
N ILE A 118 -40.44 -16.17 6.59
CA ILE A 118 -39.18 -15.48 6.31
C ILE A 118 -38.07 -16.07 7.18
N LEU A 119 -36.96 -16.46 6.53
CA LEU A 119 -35.69 -16.76 7.18
C LEU A 119 -34.82 -15.50 7.17
N SER A 120 -34.35 -15.08 8.34
CA SER A 120 -33.49 -13.90 8.51
C SER A 120 -32.14 -14.30 9.09
N LEU A 121 -31.06 -13.81 8.47
CA LEU A 121 -29.69 -13.97 8.93
C LEU A 121 -29.06 -12.59 9.16
N GLU A 122 -28.39 -12.44 10.29
CA GLU A 122 -27.62 -11.25 10.63
C GLU A 122 -26.16 -11.64 10.82
N ILE A 123 -25.28 -11.03 10.03
CA ILE A 123 -23.83 -11.15 10.18
C ILE A 123 -23.30 -9.92 10.92
N GLU A 124 -22.21 -10.09 11.65
CA GLU A 124 -21.48 -8.99 12.26
C GLU A 124 -21.18 -7.91 11.21
N ASN A 125 -21.35 -6.65 11.60
CA ASN A 125 -21.11 -5.45 10.78
C ASN A 125 -21.70 -5.45 9.35
N GLY A 126 -22.64 -6.34 9.05
CA GLY A 126 -23.27 -6.46 7.74
C GLY A 126 -24.77 -6.22 7.80
N ASN A 127 -25.42 -6.45 6.67
CA ASN A 127 -26.86 -6.29 6.57
C ASN A 127 -27.56 -7.56 7.06
N VAL A 128 -28.79 -7.38 7.56
CA VAL A 128 -29.72 -8.50 7.69
C VAL A 128 -30.12 -8.93 6.29
N VAL A 129 -29.87 -10.20 5.97
CA VAL A 129 -30.30 -10.82 4.72
C VAL A 129 -31.51 -11.68 5.01
N THR A 130 -32.55 -11.55 4.17
CA THR A 130 -33.79 -12.30 4.33
C THR A 130 -34.07 -13.15 3.09
N ALA A 131 -34.70 -14.30 3.31
CA ALA A 131 -35.21 -15.18 2.27
C ALA A 131 -36.67 -15.52 2.57
N ASP A 132 -37.56 -15.20 1.62
CA ASP A 132 -38.98 -15.60 1.68
C ASP A 132 -39.13 -17.03 1.18
N LEU A 133 -39.59 -17.91 2.07
CA LEU A 133 -39.77 -19.33 1.81
C LEU A 133 -41.23 -19.70 1.47
N SER A 134 -42.13 -18.72 1.34
CA SER A 134 -43.56 -18.94 1.07
C SER A 134 -43.83 -19.69 -0.24
N SER A 135 -42.90 -19.63 -1.20
CA SER A 135 -43.00 -20.35 -2.47
C SER A 135 -42.62 -21.83 -2.37
N LEU A 136 -42.02 -22.26 -1.26
CA LEU A 136 -41.69 -23.66 -1.03
C LEU A 136 -42.94 -24.41 -0.56
N LYS A 137 -43.60 -25.11 -1.48
CA LYS A 137 -44.70 -26.05 -1.18
C LYS A 137 -44.11 -27.26 -0.43
N LEU A 138 -43.89 -27.12 0.88
CA LEU A 138 -43.31 -28.17 1.75
C LEU A 138 -44.35 -29.16 2.30
N VAL A 139 -45.63 -28.94 1.99
CA VAL A 139 -46.73 -29.79 2.41
C VAL A 139 -47.32 -30.46 1.17
N GLU A 140 -47.05 -31.75 0.99
CA GLU A 140 -47.93 -32.63 0.23
C GLU A 140 -49.25 -32.71 1.02
N ALA A 141 -50.34 -32.17 0.47
CA ALA A 141 -51.62 -32.19 1.18
C ALA A 141 -52.24 -33.60 1.10
N LEU A 142 -53.09 -33.90 2.09
CA LEU A 142 -53.84 -35.14 2.17
C LEU A 142 -54.67 -35.37 0.91
N THR A 143 -54.33 -36.40 0.13
CA THR A 143 -55.17 -36.90 -0.97
C THR A 143 -56.26 -37.82 -0.40
N THR A 144 -57.47 -37.76 -0.97
CA THR A 144 -58.58 -38.63 -0.55
C THR A 144 -59.03 -39.52 -1.71
N VAL A 145 -59.43 -40.74 -1.38
CA VAL A 145 -60.01 -41.68 -2.34
C VAL A 145 -61.30 -42.22 -1.75
N VAL A 146 -62.40 -42.04 -2.47
CA VAL A 146 -63.74 -42.48 -2.08
C VAL A 146 -64.24 -43.54 -3.06
N ALA A 147 -64.80 -44.63 -2.54
CA ALA A 147 -65.48 -45.64 -3.36
C ALA A 147 -66.95 -45.23 -3.56
N ASN A 148 -67.41 -45.20 -4.82
CA ASN A 148 -68.76 -44.82 -5.19
C ASN A 148 -69.71 -46.03 -5.27
N THR A 149 -71.01 -45.78 -5.12
CA THR A 149 -72.04 -46.84 -5.23
C THR A 149 -72.21 -47.38 -6.65
N ASP A 150 -71.66 -46.72 -7.66
CA ASP A 150 -71.66 -47.16 -9.06
C ASP A 150 -70.47 -48.05 -9.43
N GLY A 151 -69.59 -48.35 -8.46
CA GLY A 151 -68.41 -49.19 -8.65
C GLY A 151 -67.16 -48.44 -9.13
N THR A 152 -67.19 -47.11 -9.20
CA THR A 152 -66.01 -46.27 -9.47
C THR A 152 -65.34 -45.79 -8.18
N PHE A 153 -64.15 -45.19 -8.30
CA PHE A 153 -63.52 -44.43 -7.23
C PHE A 153 -63.39 -42.98 -7.66
N THR A 154 -63.56 -42.06 -6.71
CA THR A 154 -63.24 -40.65 -6.88
C THR A 154 -61.96 -40.36 -6.10
N TYR A 155 -60.93 -39.92 -6.81
CA TYR A 155 -59.72 -39.36 -6.23
C TYR A 155 -59.86 -37.84 -6.14
N THR A 156 -59.57 -37.26 -4.98
CA THR A 156 -59.48 -35.82 -4.80
C THR A 156 -58.03 -35.46 -4.48
N ASP A 157 -57.41 -34.64 -5.32
CA ASP A 157 -56.04 -34.16 -5.13
C ASP A 157 -55.94 -33.07 -4.06
N GLU A 158 -54.70 -32.62 -3.79
CA GLU A 158 -54.41 -31.55 -2.84
C GLU A 158 -55.00 -30.19 -3.23
N ASP A 159 -55.32 -29.99 -4.52
CA ASP A 159 -55.91 -28.78 -5.06
C ASP A 159 -57.46 -28.90 -5.10
N GLY A 160 -58.02 -30.02 -4.62
CA GLY A 160 -59.46 -30.29 -4.55
C GLY A 160 -60.07 -30.73 -5.87
N VAL A 161 -59.26 -31.08 -6.87
CA VAL A 161 -59.72 -31.57 -8.16
C VAL A 161 -60.05 -33.05 -8.05
N GLU A 162 -61.27 -33.39 -8.47
CA GLU A 162 -61.75 -34.77 -8.50
C GLU A 162 -61.46 -35.43 -9.84
N THR A 163 -61.05 -36.70 -9.82
CA THR A 163 -60.88 -37.57 -11.00
C THR A 163 -61.39 -38.98 -10.72
#